data_AF-A0A951VGY6-F1
#
_entry.id   AF-A0A951VGY6-F1
#
_cell.length_a   1.000
_cell.length_b   1.000
_cell.length_c   1.000
_cell.angle_alpha   90.00
_cell.angle_beta   90.00
_cell.angle_gamma   90.00
#
_symmetry.space_group_name_H-M   'P 1'
#
loop_
_entity.id
_entity.type
_entity.pdbx_description
1 polymer ?
#
loop_
_entity_poly.entity_id
_entity_poly.type
_entity_poly.pdbx_seq_one_letter_code
_entity_poly.pdbx_strand_id
1 'polypeptide(L)'
;MQKNKAKSLIIDLLNSADAQNWWGNKVYSFPVYYNKDRAMGDKMKISLIPTTFIIDKKGNIRFKTIGFDGMGMDRKISGQIELLKSSE
;
A
#
# COMPACT_ATOMS: atom_id res chain seq x y z
N MET A 1 -8.98 -6.39 -22.03
CA MET A 1 -8.25 -5.96 -20.81
C MET A 1 -9.02 -6.42 -19.59
N GLN A 2 -8.52 -7.42 -18.86
CA GLN A 2 -9.19 -7.96 -17.68
C GLN A 2 -8.96 -7.03 -16.49
N LYS A 3 -10.03 -6.48 -15.92
CA LYS A 3 -9.95 -5.57 -14.75
C LYS A 3 -9.32 -6.33 -13.58
N ASN A 4 -8.13 -5.89 -13.16
CA ASN A 4 -7.43 -6.42 -12.00
C ASN A 4 -8.28 -6.19 -10.73
N LYS A 5 -8.67 -7.28 -10.03
CA LYS A 5 -9.43 -7.24 -8.77
C LYS A 5 -8.55 -7.01 -7.52
N ALA A 6 -7.32 -6.53 -7.68
CA ALA A 6 -6.49 -6.16 -6.54
C ALA A 6 -7.13 -4.95 -5.86
N LYS A 7 -7.32 -5.02 -4.53
CA LYS A 7 -7.77 -3.88 -3.73
C LYS A 7 -6.55 -3.12 -3.25
N SER A 8 -6.47 -1.85 -3.59
CA SER A 8 -5.44 -0.94 -3.10
C SER A 8 -5.98 -0.11 -1.95
N LEU A 9 -5.11 0.26 -1.02
CA LEU A 9 -5.39 1.27 -0.01
C LEU A 9 -4.07 1.95 0.39
N ILE A 10 -4.15 3.20 0.84
CA ILE A 10 -3.03 3.92 1.45
C ILE A 10 -3.31 4.08 2.94
N ILE A 11 -2.26 3.96 3.77
CA ILE A 11 -2.33 4.26 5.20
C ILE A 11 -1.25 5.30 5.51
N ASP A 12 -1.66 6.48 5.96
CA ASP A 12 -0.74 7.43 6.58
C ASP A 12 -0.46 7.02 8.03
N LEU A 13 0.83 6.91 8.38
CA LEU A 13 1.29 6.51 9.70
C LEU A 13 1.66 7.71 10.60
N LEU A 14 1.78 8.92 10.04
CA LEU A 14 2.26 10.10 10.77
C LEU A 14 1.14 10.85 11.51
N ASN A 15 -0.13 10.45 11.36
CA ASN A 15 -1.30 11.03 12.03
C ASN A 15 -1.27 12.58 12.01
N SER A 16 -1.16 13.15 10.81
CA SER A 16 -1.17 14.60 10.60
C SER A 16 -2.61 15.12 10.48
N ALA A 17 -2.80 16.43 10.69
CA ALA A 17 -4.07 17.10 10.38
C ALA A 17 -4.44 16.95 8.90
N ASP A 18 -3.44 16.86 8.01
CA ASP A 18 -3.65 16.63 6.58
C ASP A 18 -4.24 15.25 6.29
N ALA A 19 -3.74 14.20 6.96
CA ALA A 19 -4.22 12.83 6.80
C ALA A 19 -5.70 12.68 7.18
N GLN A 20 -6.15 13.45 8.19
CA GLN A 20 -7.56 13.47 8.62
C GLN A 20 -8.48 14.07 7.53
N ASN A 21 -7.96 14.98 6.72
CA ASN A 21 -8.69 15.63 5.62
C ASN A 21 -8.66 14.82 4.31
N TRP A 22 -7.91 13.72 4.23
CA TRP A 22 -7.87 12.86 3.04
C TRP A 22 -9.11 11.98 2.91
N TRP A 23 -9.81 11.72 4.02
CA TRP A 23 -11.09 11.02 4.01
C TRP A 23 -12.15 11.85 3.27
N GLY A 24 -12.62 11.36 2.13
CA GLY A 24 -13.57 12.08 1.26
C GLY A 24 -12.92 12.89 0.14
N ASN A 25 -11.59 12.94 0.06
CA ASN A 25 -10.88 13.59 -1.03
C ASN A 25 -10.93 12.71 -2.30
N LYS A 26 -11.52 13.21 -3.39
CA LYS A 26 -11.84 12.43 -4.62
C LYS A 26 -10.64 12.16 -5.54
N VAL A 27 -9.43 12.54 -5.13
CA VAL A 27 -8.21 12.38 -5.94
C VAL A 27 -7.86 10.90 -6.13
N TYR A 28 -8.19 10.04 -5.17
CA TYR A 28 -7.86 8.62 -5.21
C TYR A 28 -9.09 7.76 -5.54
N SER A 29 -8.90 6.78 -6.42
CA SER A 29 -9.93 5.78 -6.76
C SER A 29 -10.04 4.63 -5.75
N PHE A 30 -9.26 4.70 -4.68
CA PHE A 30 -9.16 3.70 -3.63
C PHE A 30 -9.18 4.37 -2.25
N PRO A 31 -9.59 3.65 -1.20
CA PRO A 31 -9.70 4.23 0.13
C PRO A 31 -8.32 4.63 0.68
N VAL A 32 -8.30 5.77 1.37
CA VAL A 32 -7.15 6.27 2.11
C VAL A 32 -7.52 6.29 3.58
N TYR A 33 -6.69 5.66 4.40
CA TYR A 33 -6.83 5.60 5.84
C TYR A 33 -5.68 6.36 6.51
N TYR A 34 -5.88 6.73 7.76
CA TYR A 34 -4.81 7.18 8.63
C TYR A 34 -4.82 6.33 9.88
N ASN A 35 -3.64 6.11 10.45
CA ASN A 35 -3.53 5.31 11.65
C ASN A 35 -3.53 6.19 12.90
N LYS A 36 -4.31 5.80 13.92
CA LYS A 36 -4.41 6.54 15.19
C LYS A 36 -3.32 6.16 16.19
N ASP A 37 -2.71 4.98 16.02
CA ASP A 37 -1.63 4.48 16.87
C ASP A 37 -0.26 4.99 16.37
N ARG A 38 0.35 5.90 17.13
CA ARG A 38 1.66 6.49 16.77
C ARG A 38 2.80 5.46 16.72
N ALA A 39 2.65 4.30 17.36
CA ALA A 39 3.66 3.23 17.38
C ALA A 39 3.51 2.22 16.22
N MET A 40 2.57 2.45 15.28
CA MET A 40 2.31 1.48 14.21
C MET A 40 3.48 1.31 13.24
N GLY A 41 4.24 2.37 12.95
CA GLY A 41 5.45 2.29 12.13
C GLY A 41 6.45 1.28 12.72
N ASP A 42 6.68 1.36 14.03
CA ASP A 42 7.58 0.47 14.76
C ASP A 42 7.07 -0.97 14.79
N LYS A 43 5.78 -1.17 15.10
CA LYS A 43 5.14 -2.49 15.10
C LYS A 43 5.24 -3.19 13.75
N MET A 44 5.09 -2.42 12.67
CA MET A 44 5.22 -2.91 11.29
C MET A 44 6.68 -2.99 10.82
N LYS A 45 7.65 -2.61 11.66
CA LYS A 45 9.07 -2.53 11.33
C LYS A 45 9.30 -1.75 10.03
N ILE A 46 8.65 -0.60 9.93
CA ILE A 46 8.79 0.36 8.83
C ILE A 46 9.87 1.35 9.24
N SER A 47 11.04 1.25 8.61
CA SER A 47 12.19 2.14 8.86
C SER A 47 12.26 3.32 7.89
N LEU A 48 11.54 3.27 6.77
CA LEU A 48 11.56 4.29 5.73
C LEU A 48 10.19 4.36 5.03
N ILE A 49 9.72 5.58 4.76
CA ILE A 49 8.47 5.86 4.05
C ILE A 49 8.83 6.42 2.65
N PRO A 50 8.08 6.06 1.58
CA PRO A 50 6.97 5.11 1.59
C PRO A 50 7.46 3.66 1.73
N THR A 51 6.66 2.80 2.37
CA THR A 51 6.82 1.34 2.31
C THR A 51 5.54 0.75 1.75
N THR A 52 5.66 -0.12 0.75
CA THR A 52 4.54 -0.79 0.08
C THR A 52 4.58 -2.28 0.37
N PHE A 53 3.43 -2.84 0.73
CA PHE A 53 3.26 -4.28 0.93
C PHE A 53 2.27 -4.83 -0.10
N ILE A 54 2.56 -6.01 -0.62
CA ILE A 54 1.60 -6.81 -1.40
C ILE A 54 1.27 -8.04 -0.57
N ILE A 55 -0.02 -8.21 -0.29
CA ILE A 55 -0.55 -9.25 0.60
C ILE A 55 -1.40 -10.20 -0.24
N ASP A 56 -1.21 -11.51 -0.07
CA ASP A 56 -2.02 -12.53 -0.74
C ASP A 56 -3.41 -12.68 -0.10
N LYS A 57 -4.30 -13.49 -0.72
CA LYS A 57 -5.65 -13.73 -0.20
C LYS A 57 -5.66 -14.48 1.15
N LYS A 58 -4.56 -15.12 1.53
CA LYS A 58 -4.39 -15.82 2.82
C LYS A 58 -3.87 -14.87 3.91
N GLY A 59 -3.62 -13.59 3.58
CA GLY A 59 -3.14 -12.59 4.52
C GLY A 59 -1.62 -12.54 4.69
N ASN A 60 -0.85 -13.26 3.86
CA ASN A 60 0.61 -13.26 3.96
C ASN A 60 1.22 -12.13 3.13
N ILE A 61 2.20 -11.44 3.69
CA ILE A 61 3.03 -10.49 2.94
C ILE A 61 3.88 -11.28 1.94
N ARG A 62 3.73 -10.97 0.66
CA ARG A 62 4.48 -11.61 -0.43
C ARG A 62 5.61 -10.74 -0.95
N PHE A 63 5.38 -9.44 -0.97
CA PHE A 63 6.39 -8.46 -1.34
C PHE A 63 6.36 -7.28 -0.37
N LYS A 64 7.55 -6.78 -0.04
CA LYS A 64 7.78 -5.53 0.68
C LYS A 64 8.74 -4.67 -0.14
N THR A 65 8.29 -3.48 -0.53
CA THR A 65 9.13 -2.47 -1.19
C THR A 65 9.33 -1.34 -0.21
N ILE A 66 10.59 -0.97 0.04
CA ILE A 66 10.98 0.12 0.93
C ILE A 66 11.51 1.27 0.08
N GLY A 67 11.03 2.47 0.33
CA GLY A 67 11.40 3.67 -0.42
C GLY A 67 10.54 3.91 -1.66
N PHE A 68 10.75 5.07 -2.28
CA PHE A 68 10.07 5.47 -3.51
C PHE A 68 10.87 5.00 -4.74
N ASP A 69 10.25 4.18 -5.58
CA ASP A 69 10.87 3.60 -6.79
C ASP A 69 10.58 4.43 -8.06
N GLY A 70 10.13 5.68 -7.89
CA GLY A 70 9.88 6.59 -8.99
C GLY A 70 8.89 6.07 -10.03
N MET A 71 9.21 6.31 -11.29
CA MET A 71 8.39 6.01 -12.46
C MET A 71 8.25 4.49 -12.76
N GLY A 72 9.02 3.63 -12.08
CA GLY A 72 8.99 2.17 -12.29
C GLY A 72 8.08 1.42 -11.32
N MET A 73 7.49 2.11 -10.35
CA MET A 73 6.76 1.48 -9.25
C MET A 73 5.48 0.78 -9.70
N ASP A 74 4.78 1.35 -10.68
CA ASP A 74 3.56 0.80 -11.29
C ASP A 74 3.82 -0.53 -12.01
N ARG A 75 4.89 -0.60 -12.81
CA ARG A 75 5.33 -1.80 -13.53
C ARG A 75 5.75 -2.88 -12.56
N LYS A 76 6.50 -2.52 -11.52
CA LYS A 76 6.94 -3.45 -10.46
C LYS A 76 5.76 -4.05 -9.73
N ILE A 77 4.82 -3.23 -9.25
CA ILE A 77 3.62 -3.71 -8.56
C ILE A 77 2.79 -4.60 -9.49
N SER A 78 2.63 -4.21 -10.76
CA SER A 78 1.88 -5.00 -11.75
C SER A 78 2.49 -6.39 -11.96
N GLY A 79 3.81 -6.46 -12.15
CA GLY A 79 4.52 -7.74 -12.30
C GLY A 79 4.46 -8.61 -11.05
N GLN A 80 4.59 -8.01 -9.86
CA GLN A 80 4.45 -8.72 -8.59
C GLN A 80 3.05 -9.32 -8.42
N ILE A 81 2.00 -8.57 -8.76
CA ILE A 81 0.62 -9.07 -8.73
C ILE A 81 0.43 -10.23 -9.72
N GLU A 82 1.02 -10.13 -10.91
CA GLU A 82 0.92 -11.19 -11.92
C GLU A 82 1.59 -12.49 -11.47
N LEU A 83 2.77 -12.40 -10.84
CA LEU A 83 3.47 -13.55 -10.25
C LEU A 83 2.67 -14.26 -9.15
N LEU A 84 1.89 -13.51 -8.36
CA LEU A 84 1.04 -14.13 -7.33
C LEU A 84 -0.17 -14.83 -7.91
N LYS A 85 -0.69 -14.36 -9.05
CA LYS A 85 -1.80 -15.02 -9.72
C LYS A 85 -1.38 -16.31 -10.42
N SER A 86 -0.14 -16.39 -10.90
CA SER A 86 0.37 -17.60 -11.55
C SER A 86 0.81 -18.69 -10.58
N SER A 87 0.86 -18.38 -9.28
CA SER A 87 1.24 -19.32 -8.21
C SER A 87 0.07 -19.76 -7.31
N GLU A 88 -1.16 -19.33 -7.65
CA GLU A 88 -2.42 -19.84 -7.08
C GLU A 88 -3.03 -20.94 -7.96
#